data_AF-A0AAD6YNS1-F1
#
_entry.id   AF-A0AAD6YNS1-F1
#
_cell.length_a   1.000
_cell.length_b   1.000
_cell.length_c   1.000
_cell.angle_alpha   90.00
_cell.angle_beta   90.00
_cell.angle_gamma   90.00
#
_symmetry.space_group_name_H-M   'P 1'
#
loop_
_entity.id
_entity.type
_entity.pdbx_description
1 polymer ?
#
loop_
_entity_poly.entity_id
_entity_poly.type
_entity_poly.pdbx_seq_one_letter_code
_entity_poly.pdbx_strand_id
1 'polypeptide(L)'
;SILSQLRTDFSSLNAHRFRCRLAPSPACDACGAANETRAHYLLHCPAWEHLRTPLQRASYSAGILGAVDVRSLLNHPKLLKVTVMFVTETRRF
;
A
#
# COMPACT_ATOMS: atom_id res chain seq x y z
N SER A 1 -1.16 -8.70 -12.31
CA SER A 1 -2.10 -7.86 -11.53
C SER A 1 -1.32 -7.13 -10.44
N ILE A 2 -1.69 -5.87 -10.13
CA ILE A 2 -1.04 -5.06 -9.09
C ILE A 2 -1.14 -5.72 -7.71
N LEU A 3 -2.27 -6.37 -7.39
CA LEU A 3 -2.42 -7.11 -6.13
C LEU A 3 -1.39 -8.23 -5.99
N SER A 4 -1.08 -8.96 -7.07
CA SER A 4 -0.06 -10.01 -7.06
C SER A 4 1.31 -9.43 -6.75
N GLN A 5 1.66 -8.28 -7.35
CA GLN A 5 2.93 -7.57 -7.11
C GLN A 5 3.03 -7.08 -5.65
N LEU A 6 1.94 -6.55 -5.09
CA LEU A 6 1.90 -6.10 -3.70
C LEU A 6 2.02 -7.26 -2.70
N ARG A 7 1.46 -8.43 -3.03
CA ARG A 7 1.54 -9.64 -2.19
C ARG A 7 2.94 -10.25 -2.17
N THR A 8 3.63 -10.25 -3.30
CA THR A 8 4.94 -10.91 -3.45
C THR A 8 6.12 -9.95 -3.23
N ASP A 9 5.86 -8.69 -2.88
CA ASP A 9 6.85 -7.63 -2.75
C ASP A 9 7.63 -7.30 -4.03
N PHE A 10 7.22 -7.84 -5.18
CA PHE A 10 7.71 -7.49 -6.52
C PHE A 10 6.93 -6.30 -7.09
N SER A 11 6.81 -5.24 -6.28
CA SER A 11 6.03 -4.06 -6.63
C SER A 11 6.86 -2.99 -7.32
N SER A 12 6.21 -2.12 -8.08
CA SER A 12 6.83 -0.92 -8.66
C SER A 12 7.12 0.19 -7.63
N LEU A 13 7.04 -0.11 -6.33
CA LEU A 13 7.41 0.81 -5.27
C LEU A 13 8.94 0.94 -5.16
N ASN A 14 9.40 2.14 -4.84
CA ASN A 14 10.81 2.51 -4.97
C ASN A 14 11.74 1.70 -4.06
N ALA A 15 11.29 1.26 -2.88
CA ALA A 15 12.14 0.42 -2.02
C ALA A 15 12.48 -0.94 -2.65
N HIS A 16 11.54 -1.56 -3.39
CA HIS A 16 11.85 -2.79 -4.13
C HIS A 16 12.69 -2.49 -5.37
N ARG A 17 12.30 -1.48 -6.15
CA ARG A 17 13.03 -1.09 -7.37
C ARG A 17 14.48 -0.72 -7.08
N PHE A 18 14.76 0.01 -6.01
CA PHE A 18 16.11 0.37 -5.60
C PHE A 18 16.95 -0.86 -5.23
N ARG A 19 16.39 -1.83 -4.48
CA ARG A 19 17.05 -3.11 -4.18
C ARG A 19 17.42 -3.88 -5.46
N CYS A 20 16.56 -3.82 -6.48
CA CYS A 20 16.81 -4.41 -7.79
C CYS A 20 17.67 -3.54 -8.72
N ARG A 21 18.16 -2.38 -8.26
CA ARG A 21 18.93 -1.40 -9.06
C ARG A 21 18.16 -0.85 -10.27
N LEU A 22 16.83 -0.80 -10.18
CA LEU A 22 15.89 -0.30 -11.20
C LEU A 22 15.37 1.12 -10.89
N ALA A 23 15.75 1.70 -9.75
CA ALA A 23 15.44 3.08 -9.38
C ALA A 23 16.67 3.72 -8.73
N PRO A 24 16.86 5.04 -8.89
CA PRO A 24 18.01 5.75 -8.33
C PRO A 24 17.90 5.96 -6.81
N SER A 25 16.70 5.89 -6.24
CA SER A 25 16.43 6.10 -4.81
C SER A 25 15.31 5.18 -4.31
N PRO A 26 15.34 4.74 -3.03
CA PRO A 26 14.23 4.02 -2.42
C PRO A 26 13.10 4.93 -1.90
N ALA A 27 13.29 6.25 -1.95
CA ALA A 27 12.38 7.22 -1.34
C ALA A 27 10.99 7.25 -2.01
N CYS A 28 9.98 7.65 -1.25
CA CYS A 28 8.63 7.84 -1.78
C CYS A 28 8.52 9.18 -2.51
N ASP A 29 8.16 9.14 -3.79
CA ASP A 29 8.01 10.34 -4.61
C ASP A 29 6.83 11.21 -4.17
N ALA A 30 5.82 10.61 -3.51
CA ALA A 30 4.61 11.32 -3.09
C ALA A 30 4.77 12.09 -1.77
N CYS A 31 5.59 11.61 -0.83
CA CYS A 31 5.72 12.24 0.49
C CYS A 31 7.17 12.47 0.97
N GLY A 32 8.17 12.02 0.21
CA GLY A 32 9.59 12.17 0.56
C GLY A 32 10.10 11.21 1.64
N ALA A 33 9.30 10.24 2.11
CA ALA A 33 9.77 9.27 3.09
C ALA A 33 10.95 8.44 2.54
N ALA A 34 11.90 8.09 3.41
CA ALA A 34 13.17 7.46 3.01
C ALA A 34 13.01 6.12 2.26
N ASN A 35 11.95 5.35 2.57
CA ASN A 35 11.69 4.06 1.92
C ASN A 35 10.21 3.91 1.57
N GLU A 36 9.92 3.85 0.27
CA GLU A 36 8.60 3.51 -0.24
C GLU A 36 8.40 1.99 -0.25
N THR A 37 8.02 1.45 0.91
CA THR A 37 7.64 0.04 1.06
C THR A 37 6.13 -0.15 0.89
N ARG A 38 5.67 -1.39 0.69
CA ARG A 38 4.22 -1.70 0.68
C ARG A 38 3.52 -1.28 1.98
N ALA A 39 4.19 -1.38 3.12
CA ALA A 39 3.66 -0.93 4.41
C ALA A 39 3.56 0.59 4.44
N HIS A 40 4.61 1.28 3.99
CA HIS A 40 4.56 2.73 3.85
C HIS A 40 3.40 3.15 2.94
N TYR A 41 3.34 2.64 1.70
CA TYR A 41 2.31 2.98 0.73
C TYR A 41 0.88 2.72 1.23
N LEU A 42 0.59 1.53 1.77
CA LEU A 42 -0.77 1.15 2.18
C LEU A 42 -1.19 1.69 3.56
N LEU A 43 -0.26 1.88 4.49
CA LEU A 43 -0.58 2.13 5.91
C LEU A 43 -0.10 3.49 6.43
N HIS A 44 1.03 4.02 5.93
CA HIS A 44 1.71 5.14 6.60
C HIS A 44 1.95 6.40 5.75
N CYS A 45 1.96 6.31 4.43
CA CYS A 45 2.20 7.44 3.52
C CYS A 45 1.20 8.58 3.74
N PRO A 46 1.63 9.77 4.21
CA PRO A 46 0.71 10.87 4.50
C PRO A 46 0.07 11.44 3.23
N ALA A 47 0.74 11.36 2.09
CA ALA A 47 0.19 11.85 0.81
C ALA A 47 -1.14 11.15 0.42
N TRP A 48 -1.33 9.90 0.85
CA TRP A 48 -2.51 9.10 0.53
C TRP A 48 -3.49 8.96 1.70
N GLU A 49 -3.35 9.77 2.75
CA GLU A 49 -4.17 9.64 3.96
C GLU A 49 -5.67 9.73 3.68
N HIS A 50 -6.10 10.67 2.83
CA HIS A 50 -7.50 10.86 2.43
C HIS A 50 -8.09 9.61 1.73
N LEU A 51 -7.28 8.87 0.97
CA LEU A 51 -7.68 7.63 0.31
C LEU A 51 -7.66 6.42 1.26
N ARG A 52 -7.03 6.53 2.44
CA ARG A 52 -6.99 5.45 3.44
C ARG A 52 -8.18 5.44 4.38
N THR A 53 -8.93 6.54 4.50
CA THR A 53 -10.11 6.56 5.37
C THR A 53 -11.11 5.43 5.04
N PRO A 54 -11.43 5.13 3.76
CA PRO A 54 -12.24 3.96 3.40
C PRO A 54 -11.60 2.62 3.81
N LEU A 55 -10.28 2.46 3.67
CA LEU A 55 -9.55 1.26 4.10
C LEU A 55 -9.70 1.04 5.61
N GLN A 56 -9.50 2.09 6.41
CA GLN A 56 -9.64 2.02 7.87
C GLN A 56 -11.06 1.66 8.30
N ARG A 57 -12.08 2.29 7.68
CA ARG A 57 -13.50 1.95 7.93
C ARG A 57 -13.81 0.51 7.56
N ALA A 58 -13.29 0.03 6.42
CA ALA A 58 -13.46 -1.34 5.98
C ALA A 58 -12.81 -2.33 6.95
N SER A 59 -11.60 -2.03 7.45
CA SER A 59 -10.90 -2.84 8.47
C SER A 59 -11.73 -2.95 9.75
N TYR A 60 -12.27 -1.85 10.24
CA TYR A 60 -13.15 -1.85 11.41
C TYR A 60 -14.41 -2.71 11.17
N SER A 61 -15.09 -2.53 10.03
CA SER A 61 -16.28 -3.31 9.66
C SER A 61 -15.99 -4.81 9.44
N ALA A 62 -14.74 -5.17 9.17
CA ALA A 62 -14.28 -6.54 9.00
C ALA A 62 -13.94 -7.21 10.34
N GLY A 63 -14.05 -6.49 11.47
CA GLY A 63 -13.69 -7.01 12.79
C GLY A 63 -12.19 -7.02 13.05
N ILE A 64 -11.39 -6.31 12.24
CA ILE A 64 -9.95 -6.15 12.49
C ILE A 64 -9.81 -5.01 13.49
N LEU A 65 -9.81 -5.38 14.77
CA LEU A 65 -9.69 -4.49 15.91
C LEU A 65 -8.20 -4.42 16.29
N GLY A 66 -7.50 -3.37 15.85
CA GLY A 66 -6.08 -3.16 16.17
C GLY A 66 -5.26 -2.59 15.02
N ALA A 67 -3.95 -2.80 15.09
CA ALA A 67 -3.02 -2.38 14.04
C ALA A 67 -3.29 -3.16 12.74
N VAL A 68 -3.80 -2.47 11.73
CA VAL A 68 -4.02 -3.04 10.39
C VAL A 68 -2.67 -3.34 9.77
N ASP A 69 -2.43 -4.60 9.39
CA ASP A 69 -1.23 -5.02 8.69
C ASP A 69 -1.47 -5.22 7.19
N VAL A 70 -0.38 -5.22 6.42
CA VAL A 70 -0.40 -5.35 4.96
C VAL A 70 -1.01 -6.68 4.50
N ARG A 71 -0.77 -7.78 5.22
CA ARG A 71 -1.30 -9.10 4.86
C ARG A 71 -2.82 -9.11 4.99
N SER A 72 -3.37 -8.50 6.04
CA SER A 72 -4.83 -8.37 6.18
C SER A 72 -5.45 -7.60 5.01
N LEU A 73 -4.87 -6.45 4.64
CA LEU A 73 -5.37 -5.64 3.51
C LEU A 73 -5.33 -6.38 2.16
N LEU A 74 -4.32 -7.22 1.95
CA LEU A 74 -4.07 -7.91 0.69
C LEU A 74 -4.72 -9.29 0.58
N ASN A 75 -5.26 -9.85 1.67
CA ASN A 75 -5.84 -11.21 1.65
C ASN A 75 -7.27 -11.27 2.18
N HIS A 76 -7.72 -10.31 2.98
CA HIS A 76 -9.08 -10.34 3.51
C HIS A 76 -10.11 -9.94 2.42
N PRO A 77 -11.12 -10.78 2.11
CA PRO A 77 -12.01 -10.56 0.96
C PRO A 77 -12.80 -9.25 1.04
N LYS A 78 -13.24 -8.83 2.24
CA LYS A 78 -13.92 -7.53 2.43
C LYS A 78 -13.00 -6.34 2.19
N LEU A 79 -11.70 -6.50 2.43
CA LEU A 79 -10.71 -5.42 2.29
C LEU A 79 -10.16 -5.33 0.87
N LEU A 80 -10.05 -6.46 0.19
CA LEU A 80 -9.52 -6.53 -1.17
C LEU A 80 -10.17 -5.54 -2.13
N LYS A 81 -11.50 -5.43 -2.11
CA LYS A 81 -12.22 -4.47 -2.95
C LYS A 81 -11.78 -3.03 -2.68
N VAL A 82 -11.65 -2.67 -1.41
CA VAL A 82 -11.26 -1.31 -0.99
C VAL A 82 -9.78 -1.06 -1.26
N THR A 83 -8.92 -2.07 -1.08
CA THR A 83 -7.50 -2.00 -1.43
C THR A 83 -7.30 -1.79 -2.93
N VAL A 84 -8.10 -2.45 -3.78
CA VAL A 84 -8.06 -2.22 -5.23
C VAL A 84 -8.47 -0.79 -5.57
N MET A 85 -9.56 -0.30 -4.99
CA MET A 85 -9.97 1.10 -5.18
C MET A 85 -8.87 2.07 -4.76
N PHE A 86 -8.26 1.88 -3.59
CA PHE A 86 -7.12 2.67 -3.13
C PHE A 86 -5.99 2.69 -4.17
N VAL A 87 -5.59 1.52 -4.66
CA VAL A 87 -4.52 1.40 -5.68
C VAL A 87 -4.88 2.17 -6.96
N THR A 88 -6.11 2.03 -7.44
CA THR A 88 -6.59 2.73 -8.65
C THR A 88 -6.62 4.25 -8.47
N GLU A 89 -7.10 4.73 -7.33
CA GLU A 89 -7.21 6.17 -7.04
C GLU A 89 -5.85 6.84 -6.86
N THR A 90 -4.88 6.16 -6.23
CA THR A 90 -3.53 6.73 -6.04
C THR A 90 -2.75 6.91 -7.35
N ARG A 91 -3.15 6.25 -8.45
CA ARG A 91 -2.45 6.23 -9.75
C ARG A 91 -0.93 6.01 -9.65
N ARG A 92 -0.50 5.27 -8.63
CA ARG A 92 0.93 5.00 -8.37
C ARG A 92 1.50 3.90 -9.28
N PHE A 93 0.63 3.08 -9.87
CA PHE A 93 0.94 1.91 -10.67
C PHE A 93 0.41 2.04 -12.09
#